data_AF-A0A2R6M5Q3-F1
#
_entry.id   AF-A0A2R6M5Q3-F1
#
_cell.length_a   1.000
_cell.length_b   1.000
_cell.length_c   1.000
_cell.angle_alpha   90.00
_cell.angle_beta   90.00
_cell.angle_gamma   90.00
#
_symmetry.space_group_name_H-M   'P 1'
#
loop_
_entity.id
_entity.type
_entity.pdbx_description
1 polymer ?
#
loop_
_entity_poly.entity_id
_entity_poly.type
_entity_poly.pdbx_seq_one_letter_code
_entity_poly.pdbx_strand_id
1 'polypeptide(L)'
;MLLVRGRAGGTALTGTIYEAGEEPPRYKGSPDTDAPYVWVCDEFYEVDSGGSTQRIGDRTIQIAFETPMPRGFDSRERAIEAAKEHVRTQFARLDVPDGKVTIELIEDPDEA
;
A
#
# COMPACT_ATOMS: atom_id res chain seq x y z
N MET A 1 -13.69 0.42 7.38
CA MET A 1 -12.42 0.50 6.61
C MET A 1 -11.40 -0.45 7.21
N LEU A 2 -10.51 -0.97 6.38
CA LEU A 2 -9.44 -1.89 6.81
C LEU A 2 -8.07 -1.30 6.46
N LEU A 3 -7.07 -1.48 7.32
CA LEU A 3 -5.69 -1.15 6.96
C LEU A 3 -4.92 -2.42 6.62
N VAL A 4 -4.16 -2.38 5.53
CA VAL A 4 -3.20 -3.43 5.18
C VAL A 4 -1.81 -2.83 5.30
N ARG A 5 -1.04 -3.36 6.26
CA ARG A 5 0.29 -2.85 6.61
C ARG A 5 1.35 -3.90 6.36
N GLY A 6 2.31 -3.59 5.51
CA GLY A 6 3.55 -4.34 5.34
C GLY A 6 4.69 -3.73 6.12
N ARG A 7 5.53 -4.56 6.74
CA ARG A 7 6.74 -4.15 7.45
C ARG A 7 7.93 -4.99 7.00
N ALA A 8 9.03 -4.33 6.67
CA ALA A 8 10.31 -4.97 6.43
C ALA A 8 11.45 -3.97 6.57
N GLY A 9 12.65 -4.44 6.94
CA GLY A 9 13.86 -3.60 6.94
C GLY A 9 13.80 -2.35 7.83
N GLY A 10 12.92 -2.31 8.82
CA GLY A 10 12.73 -1.13 9.68
C GLY A 10 11.81 -0.04 9.12
N THR A 11 11.17 -0.27 7.97
CA THR A 11 10.17 0.61 7.38
C THR A 11 8.81 -0.08 7.29
N ALA A 12 7.76 0.68 6.96
CA ALA A 12 6.41 0.18 6.78
C ALA A 12 5.71 0.87 5.60
N LEU A 13 4.89 0.11 4.88
CA LEU A 13 3.93 0.61 3.89
C LEU A 13 2.53 0.26 4.40
N THR A 14 1.64 1.25 4.45
CA THR A 14 0.25 1.04 4.85
C THR A 14 -0.66 1.62 3.79
N GLY A 15 -1.65 0.84 3.37
CA GLY A 15 -2.76 1.36 2.58
C GLY A 15 -4.09 1.00 3.23
N THR A 16 -5.16 1.55 2.67
CA THR A 16 -6.52 1.45 3.20
C THR A 16 -7.44 0.79 2.18
N ILE A 17 -8.23 -0.16 2.65
CA ILE A 17 -9.40 -0.68 1.94
C ILE A 17 -10.61 0.06 2.50
N TYR A 18 -11.23 0.89 1.67
CA TYR A 18 -12.53 1.49 1.95
C TYR A 18 -13.61 0.46 1.60
N GLU A 19 -14.56 0.26 2.50
CA GLU A 19 -15.66 -0.68 2.41
C GLU A 19 -16.94 0.02 1.90
N ALA A 20 -17.97 -0.78 1.61
CA ALA A 20 -19.21 -0.26 1.06
C ALA A 20 -19.83 0.78 2.01
N GLY A 21 -20.11 1.97 1.47
CA GLY A 21 -20.65 3.10 2.22
C GLY A 21 -19.58 4.07 2.75
N GLU A 22 -18.29 3.74 2.62
CA GLU A 22 -17.19 4.66 2.91
C GLU A 22 -16.76 5.41 1.65
N GLU A 23 -16.29 6.67 1.81
CA GLU A 23 -15.84 7.48 0.68
C GLU A 23 -14.30 7.46 0.57
N PRO A 24 -13.73 6.79 -0.45
CA PRO A 24 -12.29 6.82 -0.67
C PRO A 24 -11.82 8.20 -1.17
N PRO A 25 -10.55 8.57 -0.92
CA PRO A 25 -9.97 9.78 -1.45
C PRO A 25 -9.94 9.75 -2.99
N ARG A 26 -10.20 10.91 -3.59
CA ARG A 26 -10.13 11.09 -5.05
C ARG A 26 -8.81 11.74 -5.42
N TYR A 27 -8.12 11.15 -6.40
CA TYR A 27 -6.88 11.68 -6.95
C TYR A 27 -7.11 12.12 -8.39
N LYS A 28 -6.54 13.27 -8.75
CA LYS A 28 -6.68 13.81 -10.11
C LYS A 28 -6.10 12.82 -11.12
N GLY A 29 -6.92 12.40 -12.09
CA GLY A 29 -6.53 11.47 -13.14
C GLY A 29 -6.70 9.99 -12.78
N SER A 30 -7.15 9.67 -11.56
CA SER A 30 -7.57 8.31 -11.21
C SER A 30 -8.96 8.02 -11.75
N PRO A 31 -9.23 6.77 -12.16
CA PRO A 31 -10.58 6.36 -12.54
C PRO A 31 -11.52 6.43 -11.33
N ASP A 32 -12.73 6.93 -11.55
CA ASP A 32 -13.82 6.74 -10.60
C ASP A 32 -14.20 5.25 -10.55
N THR A 33 -14.60 4.77 -9.38
CA THR A 33 -15.03 3.38 -9.21
C THR A 33 -16.26 3.33 -8.31
N ASP A 34 -17.29 2.60 -8.75
CA ASP A 34 -18.50 2.31 -7.97
C ASP A 34 -18.38 0.95 -7.25
N ALA A 35 -17.16 0.42 -7.15
CA ALA A 35 -16.93 -0.89 -6.53
C ALA A 35 -17.20 -0.84 -5.01
N PRO A 36 -17.75 -1.91 -4.42
CA PRO A 36 -18.06 -1.95 -2.99
C PRO A 36 -16.81 -1.96 -2.10
N TYR A 37 -15.63 -2.29 -2.64
CA TYR A 37 -14.37 -2.21 -1.92
C TYR A 37 -13.34 -1.47 -2.76
N VAL A 38 -12.65 -0.49 -2.17
CA VAL A 38 -11.66 0.33 -2.87
C VAL A 38 -10.35 0.31 -2.11
N TRP A 39 -9.31 -0.24 -2.73
CA TRP A 39 -7.94 -0.20 -2.21
C TRP A 39 -7.24 1.09 -2.63
N VAL A 40 -6.66 1.80 -1.67
CA VAL A 40 -5.81 2.97 -1.87
C VAL A 40 -4.50 2.78 -1.13
N CYS A 41 -3.39 2.87 -1.85
CA CYS A 41 -2.05 2.83 -1.29
C CYS A 41 -1.09 3.54 -2.25
N ASP A 42 -0.11 4.24 -1.70
CA ASP A 42 0.99 4.79 -2.48
C ASP A 42 1.82 3.66 -3.12
N GLU A 43 2.40 3.96 -4.27
CA GLU A 43 3.49 3.18 -4.84
C GLU A 43 4.81 3.91 -4.64
N PHE A 44 5.90 3.15 -4.57
CA PHE A 44 7.23 3.74 -4.47
C PHE A 44 8.28 2.97 -5.27
N TYR A 45 9.38 3.66 -5.58
CA TYR A 45 10.49 3.12 -6.35
C TYR A 45 11.82 3.78 -5.94
N GLU A 46 12.90 3.00 -6.03
CA GLU A 46 14.26 3.52 -5.87
C GLU A 46 14.62 4.43 -7.05
N VAL A 47 15.25 5.57 -6.76
CA VAL A 47 15.68 6.55 -7.76
C VAL A 47 17.15 6.90 -7.59
N ASP A 48 17.84 7.20 -8.69
CA ASP A 48 19.25 7.60 -8.66
C ASP A 48 19.46 8.99 -8.00
N SER A 49 18.46 9.87 -8.09
CA SER A 49 18.52 11.22 -7.52
C SER A 49 17.13 11.80 -7.24
N GLY A 50 17.06 12.73 -6.29
CA GLY A 50 15.78 13.26 -5.79
C GLY A 50 15.14 12.34 -4.74
N GLY A 51 13.82 12.45 -4.56
CA GLY A 51 13.08 11.62 -3.60
C GLY A 51 13.37 11.92 -2.13
N SER A 52 13.03 10.96 -1.27
CA SER A 52 13.27 10.97 0.17
C SER A 52 14.24 9.86 0.56
N THR A 53 15.16 10.17 1.46
CA THR A 53 16.12 9.17 1.96
C THR A 53 15.43 8.20 2.91
N GLN A 54 15.59 6.90 2.66
CA GLN A 54 15.02 5.85 3.48
C GLN A 54 16.06 4.76 3.78
N ARG A 55 15.98 4.19 4.99
CA ARG A 55 16.86 3.09 5.40
C ARG A 55 16.07 1.79 5.41
N ILE A 56 16.57 0.80 4.68
CA ILE A 56 15.96 -0.51 4.53
C ILE A 56 17.02 -1.56 4.86
N GLY A 57 16.92 -2.13 6.05
CA GLY A 57 17.97 -2.96 6.62
C GLY A 57 19.27 -2.16 6.78
N ASP A 58 20.29 -2.57 6.05
CA ASP A 58 21.62 -1.95 5.99
C ASP A 58 21.81 -1.00 4.80
N ARG A 59 20.83 -0.94 3.88
CA ARG A 59 20.87 -0.05 2.71
C ARG A 59 20.25 1.31 3.03
N THR A 60 20.87 2.37 2.52
CA THR A 60 20.28 3.72 2.46
C THR A 60 20.03 4.03 1.00
N ILE A 61 18.78 4.30 0.64
CA ILE A 61 18.34 4.53 -0.74
C ILE A 61 17.53 5.82 -0.84
N GLN A 62 17.39 6.36 -2.07
CA GLN A 62 16.45 7.43 -2.36
C GLN A 62 15.17 6.84 -2.93
N ILE A 63 14.03 7.20 -2.36
CA ILE A 63 12.72 6.69 -2.78
C ILE A 63 11.86 7.84 -3.26
N ALA A 64 11.25 7.68 -4.44
CA ALA A 64 10.18 8.54 -4.89
C ALA A 64 8.83 7.84 -4.72
N PHE A 65 7.81 8.63 -4.39
CA PHE A 65 6.43 8.17 -4.24
C PHE A 65 5.61 8.58 -5.45
N GLU A 66 4.75 7.67 -5.88
CA GLU A 66 3.74 7.95 -6.90
C GLU A 66 2.39 8.20 -6.26
N THR A 67 1.59 9.06 -6.89
CA THR A 67 0.22 9.31 -6.44
C THR A 67 -0.58 8.01 -6.50
N PRO A 68 -1.36 7.66 -5.46
CA PRO A 68 -2.18 6.46 -5.47
C PRO A 68 -3.13 6.42 -6.65
N MET A 69 -3.30 5.23 -7.21
CA MET A 69 -4.41 4.89 -8.09
C MET A 69 -5.39 3.98 -7.34
N PRO A 70 -6.56 4.49 -6.91
CA PRO A 70 -7.60 3.67 -6.30
C PRO A 70 -7.99 2.48 -7.20
N ARG A 71 -8.11 1.30 -6.59
CA ARG A 71 -8.48 0.06 -7.29
C ARG A 71 -9.73 -0.54 -6.66
N GLY A 72 -10.79 -0.67 -7.46
CA GLY A 72 -12.07 -1.23 -7.04
C GLY A 72 -12.12 -2.75 -7.13
N PHE A 73 -12.84 -3.38 -6.20
CA PHE A 73 -13.06 -4.83 -6.11
C PHE A 73 -14.49 -5.16 -5.68
N ASP A 74 -15.02 -6.27 -6.18
CA ASP A 74 -16.39 -6.72 -5.89
C ASP A 74 -16.55 -7.46 -4.55
N SER A 75 -15.44 -7.85 -3.90
CA SER A 75 -15.47 -8.58 -2.63
C SER A 75 -14.32 -8.20 -1.70
N ARG A 76 -14.59 -8.31 -0.39
CA ARG A 76 -13.64 -8.02 0.69
C ARG A 76 -12.40 -8.88 0.58
N GLU A 77 -12.55 -10.17 0.36
CA GLU A 77 -11.45 -11.12 0.26
C GLU A 77 -10.53 -10.79 -0.92
N ARG A 78 -11.10 -10.44 -2.08
CA ARG A 78 -10.33 -10.04 -3.27
C ARG A 78 -9.57 -8.73 -3.04
N ALA A 79 -10.20 -7.76 -2.38
CA ALA A 79 -9.55 -6.51 -2.02
C ALA A 79 -8.36 -6.74 -1.07
N ILE A 80 -8.55 -7.56 -0.03
CA ILE A 80 -7.50 -7.92 0.93
C ILE A 80 -6.33 -8.63 0.25
N GLU A 81 -6.60 -9.64 -0.58
CA GLU A 81 -5.52 -10.37 -1.26
C GLU A 81 -4.76 -9.48 -2.24
N ALA A 82 -5.46 -8.64 -3.01
CA ALA A 82 -4.82 -7.68 -3.92
C ALA A 82 -4.00 -6.61 -3.18
N ALA A 83 -4.47 -6.16 -2.00
CA ALA A 83 -3.74 -5.24 -1.15
C ALA A 83 -2.45 -5.88 -0.61
N LYS A 84 -2.53 -7.12 -0.10
CA LYS A 84 -1.34 -7.87 0.36
C LYS A 84 -0.34 -8.08 -0.78
N GLU A 85 -0.80 -8.49 -1.95
CA GLU A 85 0.05 -8.67 -3.14
C GLU A 85 0.73 -7.38 -3.57
N HIS A 86 -0.01 -6.26 -3.56
CA HIS A 86 0.56 -4.95 -3.85
C HIS A 86 1.67 -4.59 -2.86
N VAL A 87 1.42 -4.75 -1.56
CA VAL A 87 2.42 -4.47 -0.52
C VAL A 87 3.70 -5.29 -0.73
N ARG A 88 3.57 -6.60 -1.04
CA ARG A 88 4.73 -7.45 -1.38
C ARG A 88 5.47 -6.93 -2.61
N THR A 89 4.72 -6.53 -3.63
CA THR A 89 5.29 -5.99 -4.88
C THR A 89 6.09 -4.72 -4.61
N GLN A 90 5.59 -3.81 -3.77
CA GLN A 90 6.34 -2.59 -3.43
C GLN A 90 7.65 -2.91 -2.71
N PHE A 91 7.64 -3.83 -1.74
CA PHE A 91 8.87 -4.25 -1.07
C PHE A 91 9.85 -4.98 -2.01
N ALA A 92 9.34 -5.79 -2.94
CA ALA A 92 10.17 -6.46 -3.94
C ALA A 92 10.89 -5.47 -4.87
N ARG A 93 10.29 -4.30 -5.17
CA ARG A 93 10.95 -3.22 -5.93
C ARG A 93 12.17 -2.62 -5.20
N LEU A 94 12.30 -2.85 -3.90
CA LEU A 94 13.44 -2.41 -3.08
C LEU A 94 14.38 -3.58 -2.72
N ASP A 95 14.33 -4.66 -3.52
CA ASP A 95 15.03 -5.92 -3.33
C ASP A 95 14.79 -6.60 -1.97
N VAL A 96 13.64 -6.33 -1.33
CA VAL A 96 13.27 -7.04 -0.10
C VAL A 96 12.59 -8.36 -0.48
N PRO A 97 13.13 -9.53 -0.05
CA PRO A 97 12.50 -10.82 -0.30
C PRO A 97 11.14 -10.92 0.38
N ASP A 98 10.16 -11.53 -0.29
CA ASP A 98 8.79 -11.73 0.24
C ASP A 98 8.78 -12.34 1.66
N GLY A 99 9.60 -13.35 1.92
CA GLY A 99 9.70 -13.99 3.24
C GLY A 99 10.22 -13.09 4.37
N LYS A 100 10.70 -11.88 4.07
CA LYS A 100 11.07 -10.85 5.07
C LYS A 100 9.98 -9.79 5.27
N VAL A 101 8.91 -9.82 4.48
CA VAL A 101 7.79 -8.88 4.59
C VAL A 101 6.74 -9.48 5.53
N THR A 102 6.52 -8.82 6.66
CA THR A 102 5.39 -9.14 7.54
C THR A 102 4.20 -8.31 7.14
N ILE A 103 3.07 -8.95 6.86
CA ILE A 103 1.83 -8.25 6.49
C ILE A 103 0.77 -8.48 7.55
N GLU A 104 0.12 -7.41 7.93
CA GLU A 104 -0.92 -7.36 8.95
C GLU A 104 -2.17 -6.69 8.35
N LEU A 105 -3.33 -7.28 8.67
CA LEU A 105 -4.63 -6.67 8.44
C LEU A 105 -5.12 -6.11 9.78
N ILE A 106 -5.43 -4.82 9.80
CA ILE A 106 -5.99 -4.15 10.97
C ILE A 106 -7.44 -3.85 10.62
N GLU A 107 -8.34 -4.53 11.32
CA GLU A 107 -9.77 -4.25 11.31
C GLU A 107 -10.03 -3.12 12.31
N ASP A 108 -10.95 -2.22 11.98
CA ASP A 108 -11.41 -1.13 12.87
C ASP A 108 -10.27 -0.26 13.47
N PRO A 109 -9.50 0.46 12.63
CA PRO A 109 -8.31 1.20 13.08
C PRO A 109 -8.61 2.35 14.05
N ASP A 110 -9.87 2.77 14.19
CA ASP A 110 -10.30 3.81 15.14
C ASP A 110 -10.42 3.28 16.59
N GLU A 111 -10.42 1.96 16.80
CA GLU A 111 -10.45 1.33 18.14
C GLU A 111 -9.05 0.94 18.67
N ALA A 112 -7.98 1.24 17.91
CA ALA A 112 -6.60 0.79 18.18
C ALA A 112 -5.72 1.79 18.97
#